data_AF-A0A926R8F0-F1
#
_entry.id   AF-A0A926R8F0-F1
#
_cell.length_a   1.000
_cell.length_b   1.000
_cell.length_c   1.000
_cell.angle_alpha   90.00
_cell.angle_beta   90.00
_cell.angle_gamma   90.00
#
_symmetry.space_group_name_H-M   'P 1'
#
loop_
_entity.id
_entity.type
_entity.pdbx_description
1 polymer ?
#
loop_
_entity_poly.entity_id
_entity_poly.type
_entity_poly.pdbx_seq_one_letter_code
_entity_poly.pdbx_strand_id
1 'polypeptide(L)'
;MNFFSKYKIVFISINFSLIFLYLFPGSLIGQVFYGNKKIQPQITPDFIISSNHFYVFFLISIIGFLTFNKINQIKILIIYLIVISIVLELLHLIIPERTFQWSDIFGNLIGVAVVILIRNLINKYGVFKK
;
A
#
# COMPACT_ATOMS: atom_id res chain seq x y z
N MET A 1 17.20 6.79 -12.23
CA MET A 1 16.68 6.82 -10.84
C MET A 1 17.34 5.68 -10.04
N ASN A 2 18.53 5.91 -9.47
CA ASN A 2 19.32 4.84 -8.80
C ASN A 2 19.26 4.87 -7.27
N PHE A 3 18.66 5.89 -6.65
CA PHE A 3 18.62 6.00 -5.18
C PHE A 3 17.83 4.86 -4.53
N PHE A 4 16.56 4.67 -4.91
CA PHE A 4 15.73 3.61 -4.32
C PHE A 4 16.26 2.20 -4.58
N SER A 5 16.73 1.92 -5.80
CA SER A 5 17.37 0.63 -6.14
C SER A 5 18.64 0.36 -5.31
N LYS A 6 19.43 1.41 -5.00
CA LYS A 6 20.62 1.33 -4.15
C LYS A 6 20.26 1.18 -2.66
N TYR A 7 19.17 1.81 -2.21
CA TYR A 7 18.72 1.84 -0.82
C TYR A 7 17.40 1.08 -0.64
N LYS A 8 17.40 -0.23 -0.94
CA LYS A 8 16.23 -1.11 -0.71
C LYS A 8 15.71 -1.07 0.72
N ILE A 9 16.56 -0.69 1.68
CA ILE A 9 16.19 -0.49 3.08
C ILE A 9 15.00 0.47 3.22
N VAL A 10 14.86 1.48 2.36
CA VAL A 10 13.73 2.41 2.40
C VAL A 10 12.40 1.68 2.17
N PHE A 11 12.34 0.83 1.13
CA PHE A 11 11.14 0.02 0.88
C PHE A 11 10.86 -0.94 2.04
N ILE A 12 11.89 -1.59 2.59
CA ILE A 12 11.75 -2.50 3.72
C ILE A 12 11.21 -1.77 4.96
N SER A 13 11.77 -0.61 5.31
CA SER A 13 11.31 0.21 6.43
C SER A 13 9.86 0.66 6.26
N ILE A 14 9.46 1.07 5.05
CA ILE A 14 8.07 1.47 4.77
C ILE A 14 7.12 0.28 4.90
N ASN A 15 7.50 -0.91 4.42
CA ASN A 15 6.68 -2.11 4.60
C ASN A 15 6.57 -2.52 6.06
N PHE A 16 7.65 -2.39 6.83
CA PHE A 16 7.60 -2.62 8.27
C PHE A 16 6.62 -1.65 8.96
N SER A 17 6.71 -0.36 8.64
CA SER A 17 5.76 0.65 9.15
C SER A 17 4.32 0.36 8.71
N LEU A 18 4.10 -0.06 7.46
CA LEU A 18 2.79 -0.48 6.97
C LEU A 18 2.23 -1.60 7.83
N ILE A 19 2.96 -2.72 7.95
CA ILE A 19 2.51 -3.91 8.70
C ILE A 19 2.24 -3.53 10.16
N PHE A 20 3.14 -2.78 10.79
CA PHE A 20 2.99 -2.33 12.17
C PHE A 20 1.71 -1.51 12.37
N LEU A 21 1.45 -0.52 11.51
CA LEU A 21 0.27 0.33 11.62
C LEU A 21 -1.03 -0.41 11.25
N TYR A 22 -0.98 -1.33 10.29
CA TYR A 22 -2.13 -2.08 9.83
C TYR A 22 -2.61 -3.10 10.87
N LEU A 23 -1.68 -3.74 11.59
CA LEU A 23 -1.99 -4.76 12.59
C LEU A 23 -2.16 -4.21 14.01
N PHE A 24 -1.94 -2.92 14.23
CA PHE A 24 -2.20 -2.29 15.52
C PHE A 24 -3.71 -2.34 15.86
N PRO A 25 -4.11 -2.73 17.10
CA PRO A 25 -5.51 -2.74 17.51
C PRO A 25 -6.06 -1.32 17.60
N GLY A 26 -7.05 -1.01 16.76
CA GLY A 26 -7.52 0.35 16.53
C GLY A 26 -6.52 1.22 15.75
N SER A 27 -6.71 2.54 15.77
CA SER A 27 -5.92 3.51 15.02
C SER A 27 -4.87 4.17 15.92
N LEU A 28 -3.59 3.83 15.71
CA LEU A 28 -2.47 4.47 16.44
C LEU A 28 -2.42 5.98 16.15
N ILE A 29 -2.58 6.35 14.88
CA ILE A 29 -2.61 7.76 14.45
C ILE A 29 -3.83 8.46 15.08
N GLY A 30 -4.97 7.77 15.15
CA GLY A 30 -6.17 8.22 15.84
C GLY A 30 -5.94 8.55 17.30
N GLN A 31 -5.25 7.66 17.99
CA GLN A 31 -4.88 7.85 19.39
C GLN A 31 -3.98 9.07 19.59
N VAL A 32 -2.99 9.27 18.72
CA VAL A 32 -2.03 10.38 18.85
C VAL A 32 -2.70 11.73 18.61
N PHE A 33 -3.55 11.85 17.58
CA PHE A 33 -4.13 13.15 17.19
C PHE A 33 -5.47 13.46 17.86
N TYR A 34 -6.32 12.44 18.10
CA TYR A 34 -7.68 12.62 18.60
C TYR A 34 -7.89 12.02 20.00
N GLY A 35 -6.86 11.41 20.60
CA GLY A 35 -6.97 10.74 21.90
C GLY A 35 -7.86 9.49 21.89
N ASN A 36 -8.24 8.99 20.71
CA ASN A 36 -9.21 7.91 20.57
C ASN A 36 -8.81 6.92 19.46
N LYS A 37 -8.53 5.67 19.84
CA LYS A 37 -8.18 4.56 18.93
C LYS A 37 -9.29 4.20 17.94
N LYS A 38 -10.54 4.53 18.22
CA LYS A 38 -11.67 4.22 17.32
C LYS A 38 -11.74 5.15 16.11
N ILE A 39 -11.07 6.31 16.17
CA ILE A 39 -11.08 7.28 15.08
C ILE A 39 -9.91 6.99 14.15
N GLN A 40 -10.21 6.62 12.91
CA GLN A 40 -9.18 6.53 11.87
C GLN A 40 -9.11 7.87 11.13
N PRO A 41 -7.99 8.60 11.19
CA PRO A 41 -7.84 9.83 10.41
C PRO A 41 -8.01 9.50 8.93
N GLN A 42 -8.84 10.27 8.23
CA GLN A 42 -9.06 10.14 6.80
C GLN A 42 -8.45 11.33 6.06
N ILE A 43 -7.72 11.05 4.97
CA ILE A 43 -7.23 12.11 4.08
C ILE A 43 -8.40 12.66 3.26
N THR A 44 -9.23 11.76 2.74
CA THR A 44 -10.50 12.07 2.08
C THR A 44 -11.56 11.06 2.53
N PRO A 45 -12.86 11.40 2.45
CA PRO A 45 -13.93 10.45 2.73
C PRO A 45 -13.84 9.20 1.87
N ASP A 46 -14.39 8.10 2.35
CA ASP A 46 -14.51 6.87 1.58
C ASP A 46 -15.53 7.03 0.44
N PHE A 47 -15.26 6.35 -0.67
CA PHE A 47 -16.18 6.28 -1.81
C PHE A 47 -16.75 4.85 -1.88
N ILE A 48 -16.73 4.24 -3.07
CA ILE A 48 -17.01 2.81 -3.24
C ILE A 48 -15.91 1.96 -2.57
N ILE A 49 -14.71 2.52 -2.44
CA ILE A 49 -13.54 1.90 -1.81
C ILE A 49 -13.04 2.79 -0.68
N SER A 50 -12.26 2.20 0.21
CA SER A 50 -11.61 2.96 1.27
C SER A 50 -10.47 3.81 0.72
N SER A 51 -10.59 5.12 0.92
CA SER A 51 -9.68 6.12 0.35
C SER A 51 -8.29 6.00 0.96
N ASN A 52 -8.22 5.82 2.28
CA ASN A 52 -6.95 5.64 2.98
C ASN A 52 -6.19 4.39 2.52
N HIS A 53 -6.90 3.27 2.40
CA HIS A 53 -6.35 1.99 1.92
C HIS A 53 -5.82 2.12 0.49
N PHE A 54 -6.58 2.77 -0.38
CA PHE A 54 -6.13 3.13 -1.73
C PHE A 54 -4.84 3.95 -1.70
N TYR A 55 -4.78 5.05 -0.94
CA TYR A 55 -3.60 5.92 -0.91
C TYR A 55 -2.34 5.21 -0.40
N VAL A 56 -2.48 4.42 0.66
CA VAL A 56 -1.36 3.68 1.25
C VAL A 56 -0.80 2.66 0.25
N PHE A 57 -1.66 1.86 -0.38
CA PHE A 57 -1.22 0.86 -1.34
C PHE A 57 -0.76 1.46 -2.68
N PHE A 58 -1.33 2.59 -3.09
CA PHE A 58 -0.84 3.36 -4.22
C PHE A 58 0.61 3.84 -3.96
N LEU A 59 0.86 4.45 -2.79
CA LEU A 59 2.17 4.97 -2.43
C LEU A 59 3.22 3.85 -2.29
N ILE A 60 2.89 2.75 -1.60
CA ILE A 60 3.85 1.65 -1.43
C ILE A 60 4.15 0.95 -2.75
N SER A 61 3.16 0.87 -3.65
CA SER A 61 3.36 0.34 -5.00
C SER A 61 4.32 1.20 -5.80
N ILE A 62 4.14 2.54 -5.79
CA ILE A 62 5.08 3.46 -6.45
C ILE A 62 6.49 3.20 -5.94
N ILE A 63 6.69 3.23 -4.62
CA ILE A 63 8.03 3.06 -4.03
C ILE A 63 8.60 1.67 -4.36
N GLY A 64 7.78 0.62 -4.36
CA GLY A 64 8.17 -0.72 -4.78
C GLY A 64 8.68 -0.75 -6.23
N PHE A 65 7.93 -0.18 -7.17
CA PHE A 65 8.32 -0.13 -8.58
C PHE A 65 9.55 0.77 -8.83
N LEU A 66 9.78 1.78 -8.00
CA LEU A 66 11.02 2.59 -8.03
C LEU A 66 12.23 1.87 -7.43
N THR A 67 11.99 0.91 -6.52
CA THR A 67 13.03 0.13 -5.84
C THR A 67 13.48 -1.07 -6.68
N PHE A 68 12.54 -1.74 -7.34
CA PHE A 68 12.82 -2.97 -8.11
C PHE A 68 12.68 -2.73 -9.61
N ASN A 69 13.82 -2.65 -10.30
CA ASN A 69 13.86 -2.33 -11.74
C ASN A 69 13.98 -3.57 -12.65
N LYS A 70 14.39 -4.73 -12.11
CA LYS A 70 14.54 -5.96 -12.90
C LYS A 70 13.18 -6.65 -13.11
N ILE A 71 12.90 -7.13 -14.32
CA ILE A 71 11.62 -7.77 -14.68
C ILE A 71 11.24 -8.90 -13.71
N ASN A 72 12.19 -9.78 -13.35
CA ASN A 72 11.92 -10.87 -12.41
C ASN A 72 11.55 -10.36 -11.01
N GLN A 73 12.21 -9.29 -10.54
CA GLN A 73 11.91 -8.68 -9.24
C GLN A 73 10.55 -7.97 -9.25
N ILE A 74 10.18 -7.35 -10.38
CA ILE A 74 8.89 -6.71 -10.55
C ILE A 74 7.75 -7.73 -10.48
N LYS A 75 7.90 -8.90 -11.13
CA LYS A 75 6.89 -9.97 -11.03
C LYS A 75 6.70 -10.42 -9.57
N ILE A 76 7.80 -10.60 -8.84
CA ILE A 76 7.76 -10.95 -7.41
C ILE A 76 7.11 -9.83 -6.59
N LEU A 77 7.45 -8.57 -6.86
CA LEU A 77 6.86 -7.41 -6.18
C LEU A 77 5.34 -7.35 -6.38
N ILE A 78 4.83 -7.57 -7.60
CA ILE A 78 3.40 -7.55 -7.88
C ILE A 78 2.69 -8.64 -7.06
N ILE A 79 3.21 -9.86 -7.07
CA ILE A 79 2.67 -10.97 -6.28
C ILE A 79 2.69 -10.61 -4.79
N TYR A 80 3.81 -10.07 -4.30
CA TYR A 80 3.94 -9.62 -2.92
C TYR A 80 2.89 -8.56 -2.54
N LEU A 81 2.72 -7.52 -3.35
CA LEU A 81 1.76 -6.44 -3.10
C LEU A 81 0.31 -6.93 -3.08
N ILE A 82 -0.04 -7.88 -3.95
CA ILE A 82 -1.37 -8.50 -3.95
C ILE A 82 -1.55 -9.36 -2.71
N VAL A 83 -0.58 -10.21 -2.37
CA VAL A 83 -0.66 -11.08 -1.19
C VAL A 83 -0.76 -10.25 0.09
N ILE A 84 0.11 -9.25 0.28
CA ILE A 84 0.11 -8.41 1.48
C ILE A 84 -1.21 -7.62 1.60
N SER A 85 -1.79 -7.17 0.48
CA SER A 85 -3.07 -6.43 0.47
C SER A 85 -4.25 -7.24 1.01
N ILE A 86 -4.28 -8.54 0.72
CA ILE A 86 -5.34 -9.44 1.15
C ILE A 86 -5.06 -9.96 2.55
N VAL A 87 -3.82 -10.38 2.82
CA VAL A 87 -3.44 -10.97 4.11
C VAL A 87 -3.62 -9.98 5.26
N LEU A 88 -3.21 -8.71 5.07
CA LEU A 88 -3.32 -7.70 6.12
C LEU A 88 -4.79 -7.44 6.51
N GLU A 89 -5.70 -7.41 5.54
CA GLU A 89 -7.12 -7.22 5.80
C GLU A 89 -7.76 -8.47 6.43
N LEU A 90 -7.39 -9.68 5.97
CA LEU A 90 -7.88 -10.91 6.60
C LEU A 90 -7.45 -11.03 8.07
N LEU A 91 -6.29 -10.50 8.45
CA LEU A 91 -5.84 -10.49 9.84
C LEU A 91 -6.73 -9.61 10.73
N HIS A 92 -7.47 -8.64 10.19
CA HIS A 92 -8.45 -7.86 10.96
C HIS A 92 -9.62 -8.70 11.48
N LEU A 93 -9.84 -9.91 10.97
CA LEU A 93 -10.80 -10.85 11.54
C LEU A 93 -10.42 -11.32 12.95
N ILE A 94 -9.13 -11.27 13.29
CA ILE A 94 -8.59 -11.80 14.56
C ILE A 94 -8.15 -10.65 15.49
N ILE A 95 -7.81 -9.49 14.93
CA ILE A 95 -7.28 -8.37 15.71
C ILE A 95 -8.42 -7.59 16.38
N PRO A 96 -8.37 -7.39 17.70
CA PRO A 96 -9.40 -6.63 18.41
C PRO A 96 -9.39 -5.15 18.00
N GLU A 97 -10.54 -4.50 18.10
CA GLU A 97 -10.74 -3.10 17.68
C GLU A 97 -10.47 -2.83 16.18
N ARG A 98 -10.32 -3.89 15.38
CA ARG A 98 -10.34 -3.85 13.92
C ARG A 98 -11.56 -4.60 13.41
N THR A 99 -12.03 -4.19 12.24
CA THR A 99 -13.17 -4.81 11.57
C THR A 99 -12.77 -5.05 10.14
N PHE A 100 -12.91 -6.28 9.67
CA PHE A 100 -12.75 -6.62 8.27
C PHE A 100 -13.73 -5.84 7.40
N GLN A 101 -13.25 -5.22 6.33
CA GLN A 101 -14.08 -4.53 5.34
C GLN A 101 -13.69 -4.87 3.91
N TRP A 102 -14.68 -5.25 3.09
CA TRP A 102 -14.47 -5.49 1.66
C TRP A 102 -13.95 -4.25 0.92
N SER A 103 -14.43 -3.06 1.30
CA SER A 103 -13.98 -1.78 0.76
C SER A 103 -12.49 -1.53 0.97
N ASP A 104 -11.89 -2.09 2.02
CA ASP A 104 -10.46 -1.95 2.34
C ASP A 104 -9.62 -2.85 1.42
N ILE A 105 -10.04 -4.11 1.19
CA ILE A 105 -9.41 -4.98 0.16
C ILE A 105 -9.45 -4.31 -1.21
N PHE A 106 -10.62 -3.82 -1.62
CA PHE A 106 -10.77 -3.17 -2.93
C PHE A 106 -9.92 -1.91 -3.02
N GLY A 107 -9.86 -1.10 -1.96
CA GLY A 107 -8.97 0.05 -1.85
C GLY A 107 -7.51 -0.34 -2.08
N ASN A 108 -7.03 -1.34 -1.33
CA ASN A 108 -5.66 -1.83 -1.43
C ASN A 108 -5.33 -2.33 -2.86
N LEU A 109 -6.16 -3.22 -3.41
CA LEU A 109 -5.95 -3.82 -4.74
C LEU A 109 -6.00 -2.79 -5.87
N ILE A 110 -6.95 -1.84 -5.82
CA ILE A 110 -7.06 -0.77 -6.82
C ILE A 110 -5.85 0.16 -6.74
N GLY A 111 -5.34 0.45 -5.53
CA GLY A 111 -4.09 1.21 -5.35
C GLY A 111 -2.92 0.56 -6.10
N VAL A 112 -2.76 -0.76 -5.98
CA VAL A 112 -1.73 -1.52 -6.72
C VAL A 112 -2.00 -1.52 -8.22
N ALA A 113 -3.24 -1.79 -8.64
CA ALA A 113 -3.62 -1.91 -10.04
C ALA A 113 -3.40 -0.59 -10.82
N VAL A 114 -3.74 0.56 -10.23
CA VAL A 114 -3.53 1.87 -10.84
C VAL A 114 -2.04 2.11 -11.11
N VAL A 115 -1.15 1.78 -10.19
CA VAL A 115 0.30 1.96 -10.38
C VAL A 115 0.83 1.03 -11.48
N ILE A 116 0.34 -0.21 -11.55
CA ILE A 116 0.68 -1.13 -12.64
C ILE A 116 0.25 -0.54 -14.00
N LEU A 117 -0.98 -0.01 -14.07
CA LEU A 117 -1.51 0.60 -15.29
C LEU A 117 -0.68 1.81 -15.71
N ILE A 118 -0.37 2.73 -14.78
CA ILE A 118 0.48 3.89 -15.03
C ILE A 118 1.86 3.45 -15.55
N ARG A 119 2.48 2.46 -14.90
CA ARG A 119 3.78 1.93 -15.32
C ARG A 119 3.72 1.35 -16.74
N ASN A 120 2.65 0.62 -17.07
CA ASN A 120 2.46 0.05 -18.40
C ASN A 120 2.28 1.13 -19.47
N LEU A 121 1.53 2.20 -19.16
CA LEU A 121 1.39 3.36 -20.03
C LEU A 121 2.74 4.07 -20.27
N ILE A 122 3.52 4.28 -19.20
CA ILE A 122 4.87 4.86 -19.29
C ILE A 122 5.78 3.97 -20.14
N ASN A 123 5.74 2.65 -19.98
CA ASN A 123 6.58 1.75 -20.79
C ASN A 123 6.16 1.71 -22.27
N LYS A 124 4.86 1.84 -22.56
CA LYS A 124 4.32 1.76 -23.93
C LYS A 124 4.48 3.07 -24.71
N TYR A 125 4.22 4.20 -24.05
CA TYR A 125 4.13 5.53 -24.67
C TYR A 125 5.18 6.52 -24.15
N GLY A 126 5.92 6.18 -23.10
CA GLY A 126 6.97 7.04 -22.57
C GLY A 126 8.06 7.26 -23.61
N VAL A 127 8.40 8.53 -23.81
CA VAL A 127 9.38 9.01 -24.79
C VAL A 127 10.82 8.57 -24.45
N PHE A 128 11.05 7.91 -23.31
CA PHE A 128 12.35 7.38 -22.90
C PHE A 128 12.70 6.02 -23.54
N LYS A 129 12.47 5.87 -24.85
CA LYS A 129 13.22 4.90 -25.66
C LYS A 129 14.58 5.51 -25.97
N LYS A 130 15.56 5.21 -25.12
CA LYS A 130 16.97 5.22 -25.49
C LYS A 130 17.49 3.79 -25.42
#